data_AF-A0A0B8PL98-F1
#
_entry.id   AF-A0A0B8PL98-F1
#
_cell.length_a   1.000
_cell.length_b   1.000
_cell.length_c   1.000
_cell.angle_alpha   90.00
_cell.angle_beta   90.00
_cell.angle_gamma   90.00
#
_symmetry.space_group_name_H-M   'P 1'
#
loop_
_entity.id
_entity.type
_entity.pdbx_description
1 polymer ?
#
loop_
_entity_poly.entity_id
_entity_poly.type
_entity_poly.pdbx_seq_one_letter_code
_entity_poly.pdbx_strand_id
1 'polypeptide(L)'
;MLDQAMKQQLKAYLENLKTNVQLVLSLDSSETATKLQALANDIASLTDKIDVVRDDKASSRKPIMQVVNQEKQTAIGFAGLPMGHEFTSLVLALLHSGGHPIKLDAETIQQIKELKQPLEVEIFISLSCQNCPEVVQAFNMMSAINPLIRTNMIDGAASKTR
;
A
#
# COMPACT_ATOMS: atom_id res chain seq x y z
N MET A 1 -11.24 -2.15 -13.66
CA MET A 1 -10.90 -3.33 -12.85
C MET A 1 -11.84 -3.45 -11.65
N LEU A 2 -11.98 -2.40 -10.84
CA LEU A 2 -12.94 -2.36 -9.75
C LEU A 2 -14.37 -2.24 -10.29
N ASP A 3 -15.31 -2.98 -9.69
CA ASP A 3 -16.73 -2.82 -9.99
C ASP A 3 -17.29 -1.50 -9.40
N GLN A 4 -18.52 -1.15 -9.78
CA GLN A 4 -19.14 0.12 -9.38
C GLN A 4 -19.39 0.20 -7.87
N ALA A 5 -19.75 -0.90 -7.20
CA ALA A 5 -20.01 -0.89 -5.77
C ALA A 5 -18.70 -0.67 -4.98
N MET A 6 -17.63 -1.37 -5.37
CA MET A 6 -16.29 -1.16 -4.80
C MET A 6 -15.80 0.27 -5.02
N LYS A 7 -16.01 0.85 -6.21
CA LYS A 7 -15.63 2.24 -6.50
C LYS A 7 -16.37 3.24 -5.62
N GLN A 8 -17.68 3.05 -5.42
CA GLN A 8 -18.47 3.91 -4.54
C GLN A 8 -18.02 3.83 -3.09
N GLN A 9 -17.81 2.62 -2.57
CA GLN A 9 -17.33 2.42 -1.20
C GLN A 9 -15.92 3.01 -1.01
N LEU A 10 -15.02 2.75 -1.96
CA LEU A 10 -13.67 3.30 -1.90
C LEU A 10 -13.69 4.82 -1.94
N LYS A 11 -14.47 5.43 -2.84
CA LYS A 11 -14.59 6.90 -2.91
C LYS A 11 -14.98 7.51 -1.57
N ALA A 12 -15.97 6.93 -0.87
CA ALA A 12 -16.39 7.40 0.45
C ALA A 12 -15.25 7.31 1.50
N TYR A 13 -14.40 6.28 1.45
CA TYR A 13 -13.22 6.24 2.30
C TYR A 13 -12.21 7.33 1.94
N LEU A 14 -11.92 7.52 0.65
CA LEU A 14 -10.91 8.48 0.17
C LEU A 14 -11.25 9.95 0.51
N GLU A 15 -12.50 10.29 0.78
CA GLU A 15 -12.89 11.59 1.35
C GLU A 15 -12.20 11.91 2.69
N ASN A 16 -11.71 10.89 3.39
CA ASN A 16 -11.01 11.05 4.66
C ASN A 16 -9.52 11.37 4.53
N LEU A 17 -8.96 11.37 3.31
CA LEU A 17 -7.57 11.76 3.08
C LEU A 17 -7.37 13.25 3.39
N LYS A 18 -6.32 13.55 4.17
CA LYS A 18 -5.95 14.90 4.60
C LYS A 18 -4.77 15.45 3.82
N THR A 19 -3.93 14.57 3.29
CA THR A 19 -2.72 14.87 2.52
C THR A 19 -2.71 14.07 1.23
N ASN A 20 -1.87 14.49 0.28
CA ASN A 20 -1.74 13.81 -1.00
C ASN A 20 -0.97 12.50 -0.83
N VAL A 21 -1.36 11.50 -1.62
CA VAL A 21 -0.73 10.17 -1.67
C VAL A 21 -0.35 9.88 -3.10
N GLN A 22 0.85 9.34 -3.31
CA GLN A 22 1.31 8.94 -4.63
C GLN A 22 1.35 7.42 -4.73
N LEU A 23 0.77 6.88 -5.80
CA LEU A 23 0.88 5.48 -6.18
C LEU A 23 2.03 5.34 -7.19
N VAL A 24 3.19 4.89 -6.72
CA VAL A 24 4.37 4.70 -7.55
C VAL A 24 4.40 3.26 -8.06
N LEU A 25 4.40 3.09 -9.38
CA LEU A 25 4.36 1.78 -10.03
C LEU A 25 5.71 1.41 -10.63
N SER A 26 6.29 0.28 -10.21
CA SER A 26 7.38 -0.42 -10.91
C SER A 26 6.83 -1.76 -11.43
N LEU A 27 6.85 -1.99 -12.74
CA LEU A 27 6.03 -3.02 -13.40
C LEU A 27 6.86 -3.72 -14.47
N ASP A 28 6.59 -4.99 -14.68
CA ASP A 28 7.11 -5.77 -15.79
C ASP A 28 6.07 -5.86 -16.91
N SER A 29 6.25 -6.80 -17.85
CA SER A 29 5.32 -7.05 -18.95
C SER A 29 4.28 -8.14 -18.64
N SER A 30 4.05 -8.47 -17.36
CA SER A 30 3.12 -9.52 -16.95
C SER A 30 1.66 -9.07 -17.02
N GLU A 31 0.72 -10.03 -17.03
CA GLU A 31 -0.71 -9.71 -16.89
C GLU A 31 -1.01 -9.07 -15.52
N THR A 32 -0.30 -9.49 -14.47
CA THR A 32 -0.39 -8.91 -13.13
C THR A 32 0.00 -7.43 -13.13
N ALA A 33 1.03 -7.06 -13.88
CA ALA A 33 1.42 -5.66 -14.05
C ALA A 33 0.29 -4.82 -14.67
N THR A 34 -0.32 -5.30 -15.74
CA THR A 34 -1.44 -4.63 -16.41
C THR A 34 -2.63 -4.45 -15.45
N LYS A 35 -2.96 -5.48 -14.67
CA LYS A 35 -4.04 -5.42 -13.67
C LYS A 35 -3.71 -4.44 -12.53
N LEU A 36 -2.47 -4.45 -12.05
CA LEU A 36 -2.02 -3.54 -10.98
C LEU A 36 -2.05 -2.07 -11.44
N GLN A 37 -1.65 -1.79 -12.68
CA GLN A 37 -1.79 -0.46 -13.27
C GLN A 37 -3.25 -0.03 -13.41
N ALA A 38 -4.12 -0.93 -13.86
CA ALA A 38 -5.56 -0.66 -13.96
C ALA A 38 -6.18 -0.39 -12.59
N LEU A 39 -5.77 -1.10 -11.54
CA LEU A 39 -6.18 -0.84 -10.16
C LEU A 39 -5.75 0.56 -9.70
N ALA A 40 -4.48 0.91 -9.87
CA ALA A 40 -3.95 2.22 -9.48
C ALA A 40 -4.70 3.36 -10.18
N ASN A 41 -4.94 3.23 -11.48
CA ASN A 41 -5.69 4.22 -12.26
C ASN A 41 -7.16 4.32 -11.83
N ASP A 42 -7.81 3.18 -11.55
CA ASP A 42 -9.17 3.17 -11.00
C ASP A 42 -9.22 3.92 -9.66
N ILE A 43 -8.26 3.71 -8.76
CA ILE A 43 -8.19 4.40 -7.45
C ILE A 43 -8.00 5.91 -7.63
N ALA A 44 -7.02 6.31 -8.44
CA ALA A 44 -6.73 7.73 -8.69
C ALA A 44 -7.89 8.47 -9.38
N SER A 45 -8.73 7.76 -10.16
CA SER A 45 -9.92 8.36 -10.76
C SER A 45 -10.99 8.79 -9.75
N LEU A 46 -10.91 8.33 -8.49
CA LEU A 46 -11.93 8.58 -7.46
C LEU A 46 -11.68 9.85 -6.64
N THR A 47 -10.48 10.42 -6.68
CA THR A 47 -10.08 11.59 -5.88
C THR A 47 -8.90 12.33 -6.52
N ASP A 48 -8.84 13.64 -6.32
CA ASP A 48 -7.72 14.53 -6.70
C ASP A 48 -6.51 14.42 -5.75
N LYS A 49 -6.64 13.70 -4.63
CA LYS A 49 -5.55 13.52 -3.64
C LYS A 49 -4.62 12.36 -3.95
N ILE A 50 -4.91 11.58 -4.98
CA ILE A 50 -4.11 10.42 -5.37
C ILE A 50 -3.59 10.60 -6.80
N ASP A 51 -2.27 10.61 -6.94
CA ASP A 51 -1.59 10.61 -8.23
C ASP A 51 -0.95 9.25 -8.51
N VAL A 52 -0.95 8.82 -9.77
CA VAL A 52 -0.22 7.62 -10.21
C VAL A 52 1.03 8.04 -10.95
N VAL A 53 2.18 7.51 -10.52
CA VAL A 53 3.46 7.75 -11.18
C VAL A 53 4.10 6.44 -11.59
N ARG A 54 4.63 6.42 -12.82
CA ARG A 54 5.47 5.33 -13.30
C ARG A 54 6.93 5.62 -12.99
N ASP A 55 7.53 4.83 -12.10
CA ASP A 55 8.97 4.82 -11.89
C ASP A 55 9.48 3.38 -11.76
N ASP A 56 10.14 2.91 -12.82
CA ASP A 56 10.71 1.56 -12.90
C ASP A 56 11.99 1.36 -12.09
N LYS A 57 12.56 2.43 -11.53
CA LYS A 57 13.76 2.42 -10.69
C LYS A 57 13.43 2.50 -9.20
N ALA A 58 12.19 2.86 -8.84
CA ALA A 58 11.73 2.95 -7.45
C ALA A 58 11.82 1.61 -6.69
N SER A 59 11.72 0.48 -7.40
CA SER A 59 11.91 -0.86 -6.85
C SER A 59 12.52 -1.82 -7.86
N SER A 60 13.42 -2.69 -7.38
CA SER A 60 13.93 -3.83 -8.15
C SER A 60 12.88 -4.94 -8.30
N ARG A 61 11.88 -5.01 -7.40
CA ARG A 61 10.79 -5.97 -7.47
C ARG A 61 9.71 -5.46 -8.42
N LYS A 62 9.27 -6.33 -9.36
CA LYS A 62 8.23 -6.01 -10.34
C LYS A 62 7.29 -7.22 -10.53
N PRO A 63 5.97 -7.03 -10.67
CA PRO A 63 5.25 -5.77 -10.49
C PRO A 63 5.02 -5.41 -9.01
N ILE A 64 5.11 -4.12 -8.68
CA ILE A 64 4.84 -3.55 -7.37
C ILE A 64 4.21 -2.16 -7.51
N MET A 65 3.30 -1.87 -6.58
CA MET A 65 2.74 -0.54 -6.35
C MET A 65 3.15 -0.08 -4.95
N GLN A 66 3.78 1.09 -4.84
CA GLN A 66 4.09 1.72 -3.58
C GLN A 66 3.10 2.84 -3.29
N VAL A 67 2.51 2.81 -2.11
CA VAL A 67 1.72 3.91 -1.52
C VAL A 67 2.70 4.83 -0.80
N VAL A 68 2.94 6.01 -1.35
CA VAL A 68 3.95 6.95 -0.89
C VAL A 68 3.30 8.21 -0.34
N ASN A 69 3.71 8.65 0.84
CA ASN A 69 3.48 10.01 1.29
C ASN A 69 4.80 10.79 1.17
N GLN A 70 4.84 11.80 0.31
CA GLN A 70 6.04 12.58 0.04
C GLN A 70 6.45 13.48 1.20
N GLU A 71 5.49 14.03 1.94
CA GLU A 71 5.74 14.90 3.10
C GLU A 71 6.36 14.12 4.26
N LYS A 72 5.84 12.91 4.53
CA LYS A 72 6.31 12.01 5.60
C LYS A 72 7.48 11.12 5.17
N GLN A 73 7.77 11.05 3.87
CA GLN A 73 8.80 10.18 3.28
C GLN A 73 8.58 8.69 3.57
N THR A 74 7.32 8.26 3.72
CA THR A 74 6.94 6.87 3.99
C THR A 74 6.54 6.16 2.70
N ALA A 75 6.78 4.84 2.62
CA ALA A 75 6.43 4.04 1.46
C ALA A 75 6.00 2.62 1.86
N ILE A 76 4.80 2.22 1.44
CA ILE A 76 4.22 0.88 1.65
C ILE A 76 4.07 0.19 0.30
N GLY A 77 4.73 -0.95 0.10
CA GLY A 77 4.73 -1.72 -1.14
C GLY A 77 3.71 -2.87 -1.16
N PHE A 78 3.05 -3.04 -2.29
CA PHE A 78 2.22 -4.19 -2.63
C PHE A 78 2.73 -4.82 -3.93
N ALA A 79 3.44 -5.94 -3.82
CA ALA A 79 3.98 -6.69 -4.94
C ALA A 79 3.04 -7.83 -5.32
N GLY A 80 2.56 -7.83 -6.56
CA GLY A 80 1.40 -8.61 -6.98
C GLY A 80 0.13 -7.77 -7.02
N LEU A 81 -1.04 -8.42 -6.94
CA LEU A 81 -2.34 -7.76 -7.04
C LEU A 81 -3.06 -7.78 -5.67
N PRO A 82 -3.10 -6.66 -4.92
CA PRO A 82 -3.66 -6.59 -3.57
C PRO A 82 -5.20 -6.53 -3.58
N MET A 83 -5.81 -7.65 -3.96
CA MET A 83 -7.27 -7.85 -4.02
C MET A 83 -7.72 -8.87 -2.96
N GLY A 84 -9.01 -9.24 -2.96
CA GLY A 84 -9.55 -10.17 -1.98
C GLY A 84 -9.44 -9.61 -0.56
N HIS A 85 -8.94 -10.41 0.39
CA HIS A 85 -8.78 -9.97 1.78
C HIS A 85 -7.78 -8.81 1.93
N GLU A 86 -6.82 -8.68 1.01
CA GLU A 86 -5.79 -7.65 1.05
C GLU A 86 -6.24 -6.33 0.42
N PHE A 87 -7.42 -6.29 -0.21
CA PHE A 87 -8.01 -5.02 -0.66
C PHE A 87 -8.23 -4.07 0.52
N THR A 88 -8.70 -4.58 1.65
CA THR A 88 -8.85 -3.80 2.89
C THR A 88 -7.50 -3.26 3.38
N SER A 89 -6.44 -4.06 3.30
CA SER A 89 -5.08 -3.65 3.66
C SER A 89 -4.57 -2.50 2.79
N LEU A 90 -4.88 -2.52 1.48
CA LEU A 90 -4.60 -1.41 0.57
C LEU A 90 -5.40 -0.15 0.94
N VAL A 91 -6.70 -0.28 1.21
CA VAL A 91 -7.54 0.87 1.60
C VAL A 91 -7.00 1.54 2.87
N LEU A 92 -6.63 0.76 3.89
CA LEU A 92 -6.04 1.30 5.11
C LEU A 92 -4.66 1.93 4.86
N ALA A 93 -3.83 1.34 4.00
CA ALA A 93 -2.54 1.92 3.63
C ALA A 93 -2.70 3.30 2.96
N LEU A 94 -3.68 3.45 2.07
CA LEU A 94 -4.04 4.74 1.46
C LEU A 94 -4.47 5.75 2.52
N LEU A 95 -5.40 5.36 3.40
CA LEU A 95 -5.93 6.22 4.46
C LEU A 95 -4.84 6.71 5.41
N HIS A 96 -4.03 5.80 5.96
CA HIS A 96 -2.98 6.13 6.92
C HIS A 96 -1.86 6.94 6.28
N SER A 97 -1.46 6.60 5.05
CA SER A 97 -0.51 7.41 4.29
C SER A 97 -1.07 8.80 4.02
N GLY A 98 -2.36 8.92 3.72
CA GLY A 98 -3.04 10.20 3.50
C GLY A 98 -3.38 10.98 4.79
N GLY A 99 -2.93 10.53 5.95
CA GLY A 99 -3.11 11.26 7.22
C GLY A 99 -4.43 11.00 7.95
N HIS A 100 -5.18 9.96 7.56
CA HIS A 100 -6.27 9.47 8.40
C HIS A 100 -5.70 8.91 9.73
N PRO A 101 -6.35 9.16 10.88
CA PRO A 101 -5.86 8.68 12.17
C PRO A 101 -5.71 7.15 12.22
N ILE A 102 -4.58 6.70 12.73
CA ILE A 102 -4.31 5.28 13.01
C ILE A 102 -4.89 4.95 14.39
N LYS A 103 -5.67 3.88 14.49
CA LYS A 103 -6.32 3.42 15.73
C LYS A 103 -5.37 2.59 16.61
N LEU A 104 -4.25 3.19 16.98
CA LEU A 104 -3.31 2.66 17.98
C LEU A 104 -3.26 3.62 19.16
N ASP A 105 -2.91 3.13 20.35
CA ASP A 105 -2.68 4.00 21.50
C ASP A 105 -1.44 4.88 21.28
N ALA A 106 -1.39 6.00 22.01
CA ALA A 106 -0.33 7.00 21.82
C ALA A 106 1.06 6.47 22.20
N GLU A 107 1.15 5.54 23.17
CA GLU A 107 2.41 4.95 23.59
C GLU A 107 2.98 4.08 22.48
N THR A 108 2.17 3.20 21.88
CA THR A 108 2.58 2.37 20.74
C THR A 108 3.01 3.22 19.55
N ILE A 109 2.27 4.29 19.20
CA ILE A 109 2.66 5.21 18.12
C ILE A 109 4.01 5.86 18.43
N GLN A 110 4.24 6.28 19.68
CA GLN A 110 5.49 6.91 20.09
C GLN A 110 6.66 5.92 20.01
N GLN A 111 6.48 4.68 20.49
CA GLN A 111 7.48 3.63 20.38
C GLN A 111 7.88 3.35 18.93
N ILE A 112 6.91 3.29 18.01
CA ILE A 112 7.18 3.08 16.58
C ILE A 112 7.99 4.25 16.00
N LYS A 113 7.67 5.50 16.35
CA LYS A 113 8.43 6.69 15.92
C LYS A 113 9.87 6.70 16.43
N GLU A 114 10.12 6.11 17.59
CA GLU A 114 11.43 6.09 18.23
C GLU A 114 12.39 5.03 17.67
N LEU A 115 11.90 4.11 16.81
CA LEU A 115 12.75 3.14 16.12
C LEU A 115 13.74 3.86 15.20
N LYS A 116 15.04 3.72 15.49
CA LYS A 116 16.14 4.43 14.79
C LYS A 116 16.85 3.58 13.73
N GLN A 117 16.59 2.28 13.69
CA GLN A 117 17.21 1.39 12.72
C GLN A 117 16.31 1.25 11.50
N PRO A 118 16.87 1.37 10.27
CA PRO A 118 16.14 1.02 9.07
C PRO A 118 15.66 -0.43 9.13
N LEU A 119 14.38 -0.65 8.80
CA LEU A 119 13.76 -1.96 8.78
C LEU A 119 13.07 -2.16 7.43
N GLU A 120 13.48 -3.20 6.71
CA GLU A 120 12.80 -3.66 5.50
C GLU A 120 12.05 -4.95 5.84
N VAL A 121 10.72 -4.91 5.76
CA VAL A 121 9.85 -6.05 6.04
C VAL A 121 9.26 -6.56 4.75
N GLU A 122 9.49 -7.83 4.44
CA GLU A 122 8.83 -8.54 3.35
C GLU A 122 7.81 -9.53 3.92
N ILE A 123 6.54 -9.38 3.54
CA ILE A 123 5.43 -10.18 4.07
C ILE A 123 4.86 -11.01 2.93
N PHE A 124 5.18 -12.30 2.91
CA PHE A 124 4.67 -13.22 1.91
C PHE A 124 3.27 -13.71 2.29
N ILE A 125 2.32 -13.53 1.39
CA ILE A 125 0.92 -13.88 1.59
C ILE A 125 0.42 -14.78 0.47
N SER A 126 -0.70 -15.45 0.72
CA SER A 126 -1.55 -16.02 -0.32
C SER A 126 -2.84 -15.21 -0.36
N LEU A 127 -3.43 -15.01 -1.54
CA LEU A 127 -4.73 -14.34 -1.68
C LEU A 127 -5.86 -15.06 -0.92
N SER A 128 -5.69 -16.36 -0.64
CA SER A 128 -6.63 -17.16 0.16
C SER A 128 -6.37 -17.12 1.68
N CYS A 129 -5.30 -16.45 2.12
CA CYS A 129 -4.93 -16.39 3.53
C CYS A 129 -5.86 -15.45 4.31
N GLN A 130 -6.58 -16.01 5.29
CA GLN A 130 -7.52 -15.25 6.12
C GLN A 130 -6.83 -14.40 7.20
N ASN A 131 -5.66 -14.84 7.67
CA ASN A 131 -4.95 -14.20 8.79
C ASN A 131 -3.87 -13.20 8.34
N CYS A 132 -3.54 -13.20 7.04
CA CYS A 132 -2.52 -12.33 6.48
C CYS A 132 -2.84 -10.83 6.57
N PRO A 133 -4.11 -10.38 6.41
CA PRO A 133 -4.43 -8.97 6.48
C PRO A 133 -4.04 -8.32 7.81
N GLU A 134 -4.15 -9.04 8.93
CA GLU A 134 -3.77 -8.50 10.25
C GLU A 134 -2.27 -8.18 10.31
N VAL A 135 -1.43 -9.08 9.81
CA VAL A 135 0.03 -8.89 9.77
C VAL A 135 0.40 -7.79 8.79
N VAL A 136 -0.17 -7.80 7.58
CA VAL A 136 0.08 -6.77 6.56
C VAL A 136 -0.32 -5.40 7.08
N GLN A 137 -1.50 -5.26 7.69
CA GLN A 137 -1.99 -3.99 8.23
C GLN A 137 -1.14 -3.49 9.39
N ALA A 138 -0.71 -4.36 10.30
CA ALA A 138 0.16 -3.98 11.42
C ALA A 138 1.46 -3.34 10.92
N PHE A 139 2.16 -4.01 10.01
CA PHE A 139 3.40 -3.49 9.44
C PHE A 139 3.16 -2.24 8.58
N ASN A 140 2.09 -2.20 7.79
CA ASN A 140 1.73 -1.00 7.01
C ASN A 140 1.49 0.22 7.91
N MET A 141 0.85 0.06 9.07
CA MET A 141 0.72 1.13 10.05
C MET A 141 2.09 1.59 10.57
N MET A 142 2.99 0.66 10.88
CA MET A 142 4.35 1.01 11.31
C MET A 142 5.09 1.83 10.24
N SER A 143 5.00 1.41 8.97
CA SER A 143 5.61 2.13 7.85
C SER A 143 4.98 3.50 7.60
N ALA A 144 3.66 3.65 7.79
CA ALA A 144 2.98 4.95 7.70
C ALA A 144 3.35 5.91 8.83
N ILE A 145 3.86 5.39 9.96
CA ILE A 145 4.27 6.18 11.13
C ILE A 145 5.77 6.56 11.06
N ASN A 146 6.64 5.66 10.62
CA ASN A 146 8.09 5.87 10.66
C ASN A 146 8.73 5.63 9.28
N PRO A 147 9.37 6.65 8.67
CA PRO A 147 9.99 6.54 7.34
C PRO A 147 11.18 5.58 7.27
N LEU A 148 11.75 5.16 8.41
CA LEU A 148 12.81 4.14 8.46
C LEU A 148 12.26 2.73 8.26
N ILE A 149 10.94 2.53 8.34
CA ILE A 149 10.29 1.24 8.17
C ILE A 149 9.67 1.18 6.79
N ARG A 150 10.17 0.27 5.96
CA ARG A 150 9.62 -0.03 4.63
C ARG A 150 9.01 -1.40 4.63
N THR A 151 7.77 -1.51 4.16
CA THR A 151 7.04 -2.78 4.13
C THR A 151 6.69 -3.14 2.71
N ASN A 152 6.84 -4.41 2.36
CA ASN A 152 6.42 -4.95 1.08
C ASN A 152 5.57 -6.19 1.34
N MET A 153 4.26 -6.07 1.14
CA MET A 153 3.39 -7.22 0.98
C MET A 153 3.71 -7.87 -0.38
N ILE A 154 3.86 -9.20 -0.40
CA ILE A 154 4.23 -9.97 -1.58
C ILE A 154 3.25 -11.12 -1.74
N ASP A 155 2.50 -11.11 -2.83
CA ASP A 155 1.72 -12.28 -3.26
C ASP A 155 2.68 -13.41 -3.67
N GLY A 156 2.70 -14.48 -2.87
CA GLY A 156 3.59 -15.62 -3.06
C GLY A 156 3.39 -16.30 -4.42
N ALA A 157 2.17 -16.29 -4.97
CA ALA A 157 1.88 -16.89 -6.27
C ALA A 157 2.42 -16.03 -7.44
N ALA A 158 2.53 -14.71 -7.24
CA ALA A 158 3.10 -13.79 -8.22
C ALA A 158 4.62 -13.61 -8.06
N SER A 159 5.20 -14.10 -6.96
CA SER A 159 6.64 -13.99 -6.72
C SER A 159 7.41 -15.03 -7.55
N LYS A 160 8.06 -14.58 -8.63
CA LYS A 160 9.23 -15.30 -9.15
C LYS A 160 10.37 -15.04 -8.16
N THR A 161 11.00 -16.11 -7.69
CA THR A 161 12.18 -16.06 -6.81
C THR A 161 13.20 -15.06 -7.38
N ARG A 162 13.72 -14.18 -6.51
CA ARG A 162 14.71 -13.16 -6.89
C ARG A 162 15.91 -13.77 -7.60
#